data_AF-A0A2P5Y8X4-F1
#
_entry.id   AF-A0A2P5Y8X4-F1
#
_cell.length_a   1.000
_cell.length_b   1.000
_cell.length_c   1.000
_cell.angle_alpha   90.00
_cell.angle_beta   90.00
_cell.angle_gamma   90.00
#
_symmetry.space_group_name_H-M   'P 1'
#
loop_
_entity.id
_entity.type
_entity.pdbx_description
1 polymer ?
#
loop_
_entity_poly.entity_id
_entity_poly.type
_entity_poly.pdbx_seq_one_letter_code
_entity_poly.pdbx_strand_id
1 'polypeptide(L)'
;MISKGVEAKPESETLKLGSMILNSVKVKRDRKLKRLMYVDINIAGQKKSALFDTGASNLFVSEKTVGKLGISISKSTKKVKTVNSKEVPTMGVAQGVELQIGQWKSKEGKL
;
A
#
# COMPACT_ATOMS: atom_id res chain seq x y z
N MET A 1 -56.94 13.58 -6.67
CA MET A 1 -57.02 13.03 -5.30
C MET A 1 -57.39 11.57 -5.41
N ILE A 2 -56.45 10.65 -5.22
CA ILE A 2 -56.69 9.33 -4.61
C ILE A 2 -55.40 9.00 -3.84
N SER A 3 -55.57 8.68 -2.57
CA SER A 3 -54.52 8.53 -1.57
C SER A 3 -54.37 7.06 -1.18
N LYS A 4 -53.17 6.77 -0.68
CA LYS A 4 -52.73 5.69 0.23
C LYS A 4 -52.18 4.39 -0.39
N GLY A 5 -51.04 4.04 0.19
CA GLY A 5 -50.31 2.79 0.09
C GLY A 5 -48.91 3.01 0.70
N VAL A 6 -48.86 3.28 2.01
CA VAL A 6 -47.59 3.26 2.76
C VAL A 6 -47.28 1.79 2.99
N GLU A 7 -46.21 1.27 2.40
CA GLU A 7 -45.72 -0.06 2.71
C GLU A 7 -44.19 -0.04 2.88
N ALA A 8 -43.76 -0.82 3.87
CA ALA A 8 -42.51 -0.67 4.58
C ALA A 8 -41.27 -1.02 3.76
N LYS A 9 -40.18 -0.38 4.16
CA LYS A 9 -38.79 -0.58 3.77
C LYS A 9 -38.38 -2.06 3.92
N PRO A 10 -37.79 -2.73 2.91
CA PRO A 10 -36.80 -3.75 3.21
C PRO A 10 -35.54 -3.00 3.63
N GLU A 11 -35.27 -3.05 4.92
CA GLU A 11 -33.96 -2.74 5.48
C GLU A 11 -32.93 -3.55 4.68
N SER A 12 -32.11 -2.84 3.90
CA SER A 12 -31.01 -3.49 3.19
C SER A 12 -30.06 -4.01 4.26
N GLU A 13 -30.12 -5.31 4.49
CA GLU A 13 -29.23 -6.03 5.40
C GLU A 13 -27.80 -5.57 5.16
N THR A 14 -27.25 -4.84 6.13
CA THR A 14 -25.84 -4.49 6.11
C THR A 14 -25.07 -5.78 6.24
N LEU A 15 -24.43 -6.22 5.16
CA LEU A 15 -23.43 -7.27 5.21
C LEU A 15 -22.27 -6.75 6.07
N LYS A 16 -22.35 -7.06 7.36
CA LYS A 16 -21.28 -6.90 8.34
C LYS A 16 -20.12 -7.75 7.87
N LEU A 17 -19.18 -7.13 7.16
CA LEU A 17 -17.72 -7.33 7.23
C LEU A 17 -17.05 -6.34 6.26
N GLY A 18 -16.73 -5.14 6.78
CA GLY A 18 -15.51 -4.42 6.39
C GLY A 18 -15.53 -3.46 5.19
N SER A 19 -16.66 -2.91 4.73
CA SER A 19 -16.62 -1.89 3.66
C SER A 19 -16.17 -0.52 4.19
N MET A 20 -14.87 -0.23 4.09
CA MET A 20 -14.35 1.13 4.31
C MET A 20 -14.51 1.94 3.02
N ILE A 21 -15.50 2.84 2.99
CA ILE A 21 -15.74 3.78 1.88
C ILE A 21 -14.60 4.81 1.86
N LEU A 22 -13.68 4.70 0.90
CA LEU A 22 -12.71 5.75 0.58
C LEU A 22 -13.33 6.66 -0.51
N ASN A 23 -13.60 7.91 -0.16
CA ASN A 23 -14.07 8.92 -1.12
C ASN A 23 -13.13 8.97 -2.33
N SER A 24 -13.70 8.73 -3.50
CA SER A 24 -12.98 8.38 -4.72
C SER A 24 -12.65 9.62 -5.54
N VAL A 25 -11.36 9.90 -5.76
CA VAL A 25 -10.93 10.68 -6.94
C VAL A 25 -10.80 9.71 -8.10
N LYS A 26 -11.63 9.89 -9.14
CA LYS A 26 -11.63 9.04 -10.35
C LYS A 26 -10.32 9.20 -11.13
N VAL A 27 -9.35 8.35 -10.87
CA VAL A 27 -8.27 8.06 -11.82
C VAL A 27 -8.68 6.83 -12.61
N LYS A 28 -8.78 6.92 -13.95
CA LYS A 28 -9.01 5.77 -14.84
C LYS A 28 -7.82 4.81 -14.69
N ARG A 29 -7.95 3.83 -13.79
CA ARG A 29 -6.97 2.75 -13.61
C ARG A 29 -7.49 1.48 -14.27
N ASP A 30 -6.61 0.83 -15.01
CA ASP A 30 -6.83 -0.42 -15.73
C ASP A 30 -7.51 -1.48 -14.84
N ARG A 31 -8.36 -2.36 -15.40
CA ARG A 31 -9.20 -3.28 -14.61
C ARG A 31 -8.38 -4.21 -13.69
N LYS A 32 -7.12 -4.50 -14.04
CA LYS A 32 -6.16 -5.25 -13.18
C LYS A 32 -5.78 -4.50 -11.89
N LEU A 33 -5.73 -3.17 -11.93
CA LEU A 33 -5.40 -2.34 -10.77
C LEU A 33 -6.57 -2.22 -9.77
N LYS A 34 -7.80 -2.65 -10.13
CA LYS A 34 -8.95 -2.61 -9.22
C LYS A 34 -8.78 -3.47 -7.95
N ARG A 35 -7.84 -4.43 -7.95
CA ARG A 35 -7.56 -5.28 -6.78
C ARG A 35 -6.26 -4.91 -6.04
N LEU A 36 -5.44 -4.01 -6.59
CA LEU A 36 -4.22 -3.57 -5.93
C LEU A 36 -4.50 -2.31 -5.13
N MET A 37 -4.19 -2.36 -3.84
CA MET A 37 -4.31 -1.22 -2.95
C MET A 37 -2.97 -0.50 -2.89
N TYR A 38 -3.02 0.82 -2.98
CA TYR A 38 -1.85 1.67 -2.83
C TYR A 38 -2.11 2.68 -1.73
N VAL A 39 -1.06 3.02 -1.00
CA VAL A 39 -1.11 4.04 0.05
C VAL A 39 -0.09 5.12 -0.25
N ASP A 40 -0.48 6.36 -0.01
CA ASP A 40 0.43 7.50 -0.09
C ASP A 40 1.32 7.50 1.15
N ILE A 41 2.62 7.54 0.91
CA ILE A 41 3.66 7.53 1.93
C ILE A 41 4.56 8.74 1.76
N ASN A 42 5.18 9.16 2.85
CA ASN A 42 6.35 10.03 2.81
C ASN A 42 7.56 9.21 3.25
N ILE A 43 8.56 9.08 2.38
CA ILE A 43 9.79 8.33 2.62
C ILE A 43 10.98 9.25 2.35
N ALA A 44 11.88 9.37 3.32
CA ALA A 44 13.01 10.31 3.25
C ALA A 44 12.59 11.74 2.85
N GLY A 45 11.46 12.22 3.38
CA GLY A 45 10.92 13.56 3.09
C GLY A 45 10.22 13.69 1.73
N GLN A 46 10.14 12.64 0.92
CA GLN A 46 9.50 12.65 -0.39
C GLN A 46 8.19 11.86 -0.42
N LYS A 47 7.12 12.46 -0.96
CA LYS A 47 5.84 11.78 -1.20
C LYS A 47 5.97 10.73 -2.32
N LYS A 48 5.54 9.50 -2.06
CA LYS A 48 5.46 8.38 -3.02
C LYS A 48 4.16 7.60 -2.80
N SER A 49 3.84 6.71 -3.73
CA SER A 49 2.76 5.74 -3.59
C SER A 49 3.37 4.35 -3.48
N ALA A 50 3.00 3.59 -2.45
CA ALA A 50 3.50 2.24 -2.21
C ALA A 50 2.37 1.21 -2.28
N LEU A 51 2.69 0.00 -2.72
CA LEU A 51 1.74 -1.12 -2.75
C LEU A 51 1.50 -1.59 -1.31
N PHE A 52 0.23 -1.74 -0.94
CA PHE A 52 -0.16 -2.33 0.33
C PHE A 52 -0.18 -3.86 0.19
N ASP A 53 1.02 -4.46 0.25
CA ASP A 53 1.23 -5.89 0.10
C ASP A 53 1.30 -6.56 1.48
N THR A 54 0.19 -7.10 1.95
CA THR A 54 0.11 -7.82 3.24
C THR A 54 0.80 -9.19 3.19
N GLY A 55 1.22 -9.67 2.01
CA GLY A 55 1.94 -10.92 1.85
C GLY A 55 3.46 -10.79 1.99
N ALA A 56 3.98 -9.56 2.10
CA ALA A 56 5.41 -9.30 2.22
C ALA A 56 5.85 -9.11 3.67
N SER A 57 6.87 -9.86 4.10
CA SER A 57 7.46 -9.71 5.45
C SER A 57 8.35 -8.48 5.60
N ASN A 58 8.82 -7.92 4.49
CA ASN A 58 9.69 -6.74 4.44
C ASN A 58 9.18 -5.76 3.39
N LEU A 59 9.54 -4.48 3.57
CA LEU A 59 9.28 -3.45 2.57
C LEU A 59 10.35 -3.51 1.48
N PHE A 60 9.92 -3.53 0.23
CA PHE A 60 10.82 -3.53 -0.93
C PHE A 60 10.68 -2.25 -1.74
N VAL A 61 11.81 -1.76 -2.23
CA VAL A 61 11.89 -0.59 -3.08
C VAL A 61 12.83 -0.90 -4.23
N SER A 62 12.49 -0.42 -5.43
CA SER A 62 13.35 -0.61 -6.59
C SER A 62 14.63 0.23 -6.47
N GLU A 63 15.74 -0.28 -6.99
CA GLU A 63 17.02 0.42 -7.03
C GLU A 63 16.91 1.83 -7.65
N LYS A 64 16.15 1.94 -8.76
CA LYS A 64 15.86 3.23 -9.39
C LYS A 64 15.20 4.22 -8.43
N THR A 65 14.34 3.74 -7.54
CA THR A 65 13.66 4.59 -6.55
C THR A 65 14.59 4.95 -5.41
N VAL A 66 15.44 4.02 -4.95
CA VAL A 66 16.50 4.29 -3.96
C VAL A 66 17.40 5.43 -4.43
N GLY A 67 17.89 5.37 -5.68
CA GLY A 67 18.74 6.42 -6.26
C GLY A 67 18.04 7.79 -6.34
N LYS A 68 16.74 7.81 -6.69
CA LYS A 68 15.94 9.05 -6.69
C LYS A 68 15.66 9.60 -5.29
N LEU A 69 15.60 8.72 -4.29
CA LEU A 69 15.37 9.10 -2.90
C LEU A 69 16.66 9.53 -2.19
N GLY A 70 17.84 9.25 -2.77
CA GLY A 70 19.12 9.50 -2.12
C GLY A 70 19.33 8.64 -0.87
N ILE A 71 18.71 7.46 -0.82
CA ILE A 71 18.78 6.58 0.35
C ILE A 71 20.06 5.75 0.29
N SER A 72 20.83 5.76 1.38
CA SER A 72 22.00 4.90 1.55
C SER A 72 21.57 3.45 1.81
N ILE A 73 22.24 2.51 1.15
CA ILE A 73 22.03 1.08 1.34
C ILE A 73 23.34 0.41 1.77
N SER A 74 23.24 -0.55 2.68
CA SER A 74 24.35 -1.45 3.02
C SER A 74 24.29 -2.70 2.16
N LYS A 75 25.46 -3.24 1.78
CA LYS A 75 25.52 -4.50 1.02
C LYS A 75 24.83 -5.62 1.81
N SER A 76 24.07 -6.44 1.10
CA SER A 76 23.35 -7.58 1.67
C SER A 76 23.59 -8.82 0.83
N THR A 77 23.70 -9.98 1.47
CA THR A 77 23.71 -11.29 0.81
C THR A 77 22.31 -11.91 0.67
N LYS A 78 21.27 -11.15 1.06
CA LYS A 78 19.87 -11.62 1.04
C LYS A 78 19.37 -11.78 -0.40
N LYS A 79 18.40 -12.67 -0.55
CA LYS A 79 17.67 -12.88 -1.80
C LYS A 79 16.18 -12.75 -1.56
N VAL A 80 15.46 -12.33 -2.58
CA VAL A 80 14.01 -12.21 -2.58
C VAL A 80 13.45 -13.19 -3.59
N LYS A 81 12.42 -13.93 -3.18
CA LYS A 81 11.67 -14.84 -4.03
C LYS A 81 10.24 -14.35 -4.14
N THR A 82 9.76 -14.18 -5.36
CA THR A 82 8.32 -14.05 -5.60
C THR A 82 7.74 -15.45 -5.81
N VAL A 83 6.48 -15.68 -5.44
CA VAL A 83 5.83 -17.01 -5.43
C VAL A 83 6.02 -17.85 -6.70
N ASN A 84 6.18 -17.22 -7.86
CA ASN A 84 6.36 -17.89 -9.16
C ASN A 84 7.65 -17.47 -9.89
N SER A 85 8.66 -16.98 -9.17
CA SER A 85 9.93 -16.57 -9.77
C SER A 85 11.14 -17.27 -9.14
N LYS A 86 12.24 -17.28 -9.88
CA LYS A 86 13.56 -17.57 -9.30
C LYS A 86 13.89 -16.51 -8.24
N GLU A 87 14.74 -16.89 -7.30
CA GLU A 87 15.28 -15.96 -6.32
C GLU A 87 16.19 -14.94 -7.00
N VAL A 88 16.08 -13.68 -6.59
CA VAL A 88 16.89 -12.58 -7.09
C VAL A 88 17.65 -11.97 -5.92
N PRO A 89 18.96 -11.69 -6.04
CA PRO A 89 19.71 -11.02 -4.98
C PRO A 89 19.17 -9.60 -4.73
N THR A 90 19.18 -9.16 -3.48
CA THR A 90 18.90 -7.76 -3.13
C THR A 90 20.14 -6.91 -3.34
N MET A 91 19.97 -5.68 -3.84
CA MET A 91 21.08 -4.72 -3.96
C MET A 91 21.66 -4.36 -2.59
N GLY A 92 20.81 -4.30 -1.57
CA GLY A 92 21.20 -3.94 -0.22
C GLY A 92 20.01 -3.82 0.73
N VAL A 93 20.29 -3.37 1.95
CA VAL A 93 19.28 -3.01 2.94
C VAL A 93 19.41 -1.53 3.27
N ALA A 94 18.30 -0.81 3.24
CA ALA A 94 18.23 0.55 3.76
C ALA A 94 17.86 0.49 5.25
N GLN A 95 18.64 1.15 6.11
CA GLN A 95 18.38 1.23 7.55
C GLN A 95 18.22 2.69 7.96
N GLY A 96 17.42 2.94 9.01
CA GLY A 96 17.21 4.29 9.53
C GLY A 96 16.45 5.21 8.59
N VAL A 97 15.73 4.68 7.60
CA VAL A 97 14.89 5.47 6.71
C VAL A 97 13.59 5.81 7.44
N GLU A 98 13.26 7.11 7.53
CA GLU A 98 11.95 7.53 8.02
C GLU A 98 10.89 7.26 6.95
N LEU A 99 9.85 6.54 7.37
CA LEU A 99 8.65 6.26 6.62
C LEU A 99 7.44 6.79 7.38
N GLN A 100 6.59 7.55 6.69
CA GLN A 100 5.37 8.09 7.24
C GLN A 100 4.16 7.71 6.40
N ILE A 101 3.09 7.30 7.07
CA ILE A 101 1.78 6.99 6.48
C ILE A 101 0.73 7.76 7.27
N GLY A 102 0.13 8.79 6.66
CA GLY A 102 -0.74 9.71 7.38
C GLY A 102 -0.02 10.35 8.58
N GLN A 103 -0.54 10.17 9.80
CA GLN A 103 0.09 10.65 11.04
C GLN A 103 1.13 9.67 11.62
N TRP A 104 1.21 8.45 11.10
CA TRP A 104 2.09 7.40 11.62
C TRP A 104 3.49 7.59 11.06
N LYS A 105 4.49 7.64 11.93
CA LYS A 105 5.91 7.69 11.55
C LYS A 105 6.63 6.49 12.11
N SER A 106 7.48 5.88 11.31
CA SER A 106 8.36 4.80 11.70
C SER A 106 9.76 5.05 11.15
N LYS A 107 10.75 4.63 11.92
CA LYS A 107 12.15 4.60 11.49
C LYS A 107 12.69 3.24 11.89
N GLU A 108 13.04 2.43 10.91
CA GLU A 108 13.61 1.12 11.20
C GLU A 108 15.02 1.30 11.77
N GLY A 109 15.17 1.03 13.07
CA GLY A 109 16.39 1.29 13.83
C GLY A 109 17.52 0.28 13.57
N LYS A 110 18.76 0.71 13.84
CA LYS A 110 19.88 -0.21 14.08
C LYS A 110 19.55 -1.02 15.34
N LEU A 111 19.53 -2.35 15.24
CA LEU A 111 19.82 -3.21 16.38
C LEU A 111 21.27 -2.99 16.82
#